data_AF-A0A382M1S9-F1
#
_entry.id   AF-A0A382M1S9-F1
#
_cell.length_a   1.000
_cell.length_b   1.000
_cell.length_c   1.000
_cell.angle_alpha   90.00
_cell.angle_beta   90.00
_cell.angle_gamma   90.00
#
_symmetry.space_group_name_H-M   'P 1'
#
loop_
_entity.id
_entity.type
_entity.pdbx_description
1 polymer ?
#
loop_
_entity_poly.entity_id
_entity_poly.type
_entity_poly.pdbx_seq_one_letter_code
_entity_poly.pdbx_strand_id
1 'polypeptide(L)' 'MRFVPHWLAIALLIACCAAGQARVYLGNETLAMRGYEMLRGKRVGLLTNPSGVDGRGRSVIDILH' A
#
# COMPACT_ATOMS: atom_id res chain seq x y z
N MET A 1 -1.85 -44.41 -2.39
CA MET A 1 -1.93 -43.51 -3.57
C MET A 1 -3.25 -42.75 -3.69
N ARG A 2 -4.40 -43.33 -3.31
CA ARG A 2 -5.74 -42.71 -3.41
C ARG A 2 -6.01 -41.46 -2.53
N PHE A 3 -5.19 -41.19 -1.50
CA PHE A 3 -5.35 -40.01 -0.62
C PHE A 3 -4.56 -38.77 -1.07
N VAL A 4 -3.54 -38.94 -1.91
CA VAL A 4 -2.69 -37.86 -2.45
C VAL A 4 -3.50 -36.73 -3.12
N PRO A 5 -4.53 -36.99 -3.95
CA PRO A 5 -5.29 -35.91 -4.57
C PRO A 5 -6.09 -35.07 -3.56
N HIS A 6 -6.51 -35.66 -2.44
CA HIS A 6 -7.23 -34.93 -1.39
C HIS A 6 -6.30 -33.99 -0.63
N TRP A 7 -5.09 -34.44 -0.31
CA TRP A 7 -4.07 -33.58 0.32
C TRP A 7 -3.65 -32.43 -0.58
N LEU A 8 -3.51 -32.68 -1.88
CA LEU A 8 -3.20 -31.64 -2.86
C LEU A 8 -4.34 -30.61 -2.98
N ALA A 9 -5.59 -31.08 -3.01
CA ALA A 9 -6.76 -30.20 -3.06
C ALA A 9 -6.90 -29.33 -1.81
N ILE A 10 -6.66 -29.90 -0.62
CA ILE A 10 -6.67 -29.15 0.65
C ILE A 10 -5.56 -28.09 0.67
N ALA A 11 -4.34 -28.45 0.26
CA ALA A 11 -3.23 -27.51 0.18
C ALA A 11 -3.53 -26.35 -0.79
N LEU A 12 -4.16 -26.63 -1.93
CA LEU A 12 -4.54 -25.63 -2.91
C LEU A 12 -5.66 -24.70 -2.40
N LEU A 13 -6.63 -25.24 -1.65
CA LEU A 13 -7.68 -24.47 -0.98
C LEU A 13 -7.10 -23.51 0.07
N ILE A 14 -6.17 -23.99 0.90
CA ILE A 14 -5.49 -23.17 1.90
C ILE A 14 -4.69 -22.04 1.24
N ALA A 15 -3.96 -22.33 0.15
CA ALA A 15 -3.21 -21.33 -0.59
C ALA A 15 -4.11 -20.27 -1.24
N CYS A 16 -5.29 -20.65 -1.74
CA CYS A 16 -6.26 -19.73 -2.32
C CYS A 16 -6.86 -18.77 -1.27
N CYS A 17 -7.20 -19.29 -0.09
CA CYS A 17 -7.68 -18.46 1.02
C CYS A 17 -6.61 -17.52 1.60
N ALA A 18 -5.34 -17.82 1.39
CA ALA A 18 -4.22 -16.98 1.84
C ALA A 18 -3.88 -15.82 0.88
N ALA A 19 -4.61 -15.67 -0.24
CA ALA A 19 -4.44 -14.53 -1.13
C ALA A 19 -4.78 -13.22 -0.39
N GLY A 20 -3.75 -12.48 0.03
CA GLY A 20 -3.89 -11.23 0.78
C GLY A 20 -4.63 -10.15 -0.04
N GLN A 21 -5.30 -9.24 0.66
CA GLN A 21 -5.95 -8.09 0.02
C GLN A 21 -4.91 -7.23 -0.71
N ALA A 22 -5.27 -6.77 -1.91
CA ALA A 22 -4.44 -5.82 -2.64
C ALA A 22 -4.28 -4.54 -1.81
N ARG A 23 -3.03 -4.19 -1.49
CA ARG A 23 -2.73 -2.97 -0.75
C ARG A 23 -2.91 -1.76 -1.66
N VAL A 24 -3.77 -0.84 -1.25
CA VAL A 24 -3.87 0.49 -1.87
C VAL A 24 -2.79 1.38 -1.27
N TYR A 25 -2.05 2.07 -2.14
CA TYR A 25 -1.15 3.15 -1.75
C TYR A 25 -1.83 4.49 -2.02
N LEU A 26 -1.81 5.36 -1.02
CA LEU A 26 -2.34 6.71 -1.14
C LEU A 26 -1.46 7.56 -2.08
N GLY A 27 -1.98 8.69 -2.55
CA GLY A 27 -1.25 9.57 -3.47
C GLY A 27 0.06 10.13 -2.87
N ASN A 28 0.02 10.53 -1.60
CA ASN A 28 1.18 10.97 -0.83
C ASN A 28 2.24 9.86 -0.66
N GLU A 29 1.81 8.61 -0.38
CA GLU A 29 2.71 7.46 -0.26
C GLU A 29 3.37 7.13 -1.60
N THR A 30 2.60 7.18 -2.69
CA THR A 30 3.12 6.97 -4.04
C THR A 30 4.15 8.05 -4.42
N LEU A 31 3.91 9.30 -4.01
CA LEU A 31 4.85 10.39 -4.23
C LEU A 31 6.15 10.18 -3.45
N ALA A 32 6.05 9.74 -2.19
CA ALA A 32 7.21 9.40 -1.35
C ALA A 32 8.00 8.21 -1.90
N MET A 33 7.32 7.14 -2.33
CA MET A 33 7.95 5.97 -2.96
C MET A 33 8.71 6.32 -4.24
N ARG A 34 8.28 7.35 -4.96
CA ARG A 34 8.96 7.89 -6.14
C ARG A 34 10.03 8.94 -5.80
N GLY A 35 10.42 9.06 -4.55
CA GLY A 35 11.45 10.00 -4.10
C GLY A 35 11.07 11.48 -4.31
N TYR A 36 9.78 11.79 -4.38
CA TYR A 36 9.27 13.14 -4.67
C TYR A 36 9.80 13.76 -5.97
N GLU A 37 10.27 12.96 -6.94
CA GLU A 37 10.89 13.46 -8.18
C GLU A 37 10.00 14.46 -8.94
N MET A 38 8.67 14.27 -8.90
CA MET A 38 7.71 15.19 -9.53
C MET A 38 7.71 16.60 -8.91
N LEU A 39 8.09 16.73 -7.64
CA LEU A 39 8.14 18.00 -6.91
C LEU A 39 9.51 18.70 -6.98
N ARG A 40 10.54 17.99 -7.44
CA ARG A 40 11.93 18.45 -7.38
C ARG A 40 12.12 19.79 -8.12
N GLY A 41 12.75 20.75 -7.44
CA GLY A 41 13.02 22.08 -7.97
C GLY A 41 11.80 22.99 -8.09
N LYS A 42 10.62 22.59 -7.58
CA LYS A 42 9.40 23.40 -7.61
C LYS A 42 9.13 24.02 -6.23
N ARG A 43 8.59 25.24 -6.22
CA ARG A 43 7.97 25.81 -5.02
C ARG A 43 6.56 25.25 -4.94
N VAL A 44 6.27 24.44 -3.92
CA VAL A 44 5.00 23.71 -3.79
C VAL A 44 4.24 24.25 -2.59
N GLY A 45 2.98 24.65 -2.80
CA GLY A 45 2.03 24.93 -1.73
C GLY A 45 1.24 23.67 -1.39
N LEU A 46 1.15 23.33 -0.10
CA LEU A 46 0.34 22.21 0.38
C LEU A 46 -1.05 22.70 0.77
N LEU A 47 -2.07 22.29 0.02
CA LEU A 47 -3.47 22.42 0.42
C LEU A 47 -3.94 21.10 1.03
N THR A 48 -4.30 21.10 2.30
CA THR A 48 -4.72 19.89 3.02
C THR A 48 -5.75 20.20 4.11
N ASN A 49 -6.32 19.17 4.71
CA ASN A 49 -7.18 19.22 5.88
C ASN A 49 -6.75 18.10 6.86
N PRO A 50 -7.42 17.93 8.03
CA PRO A 50 -7.05 16.88 8.99
C PRO A 50 -7.10 15.43 8.46
N SER A 51 -7.81 15.15 7.37
CA SER A 51 -7.84 13.82 6.74
C SER A 51 -6.63 13.53 5.84
N GLY A 52 -5.79 14.53 5.55
CA GLY A 52 -4.57 14.39 4.78
C GLY A 52 -3.48 13.68 5.58
N VAL A 53 -3.58 12.35 5.70
CA VAL A 53 -2.63 11.47 6.40
C VAL A 53 -2.12 10.33 5.50
N ASP A 54 -1.03 9.66 5.89
CA ASP A 54 -0.59 8.41 5.26
C ASP A 54 -1.32 7.17 5.83
N GLY A 55 -1.00 5.97 5.34
CA GLY A 55 -1.57 4.73 5.84
C GLY A 55 -1.22 4.39 7.30
N ARG A 56 -0.40 5.19 7.97
CA ARG A 56 -0.05 5.10 9.39
C ARG A 56 -0.69 6.24 10.22
N GLY A 57 -1.50 7.09 9.60
CA GLY A 57 -2.14 8.23 10.26
C GLY A 57 -1.22 9.44 10.49
N ARG A 58 -0.05 9.50 9.84
CA ARG A 58 0.85 10.66 9.93
C ARG A 58 0.41 11.76 9.00
N SER A 59 0.37 13.01 9.48
CA SER A 59 -0.02 14.17 8.67
C SER A 59 0.89 14.36 7.45
N VAL A 60 0.30 14.69 6.31
CA VAL A 60 1.07 15.06 5.09
C VAL A 60 1.91 16.31 5.31
N ILE A 61 1.54 17.18 6.26
CA ILE A 61 2.34 18.34 6.65
C ILE A 61 3.70 17.86 7.16
N ASP A 62 3.71 16.92 8.10
CA ASP A 62 4.94 16.39 8.74
C ASP A 62 5.78 15.54 7.78
N ILE A 63 5.15 14.98 6.74
CA ILE A 63 5.84 14.17 5.73
C ILE A 63 6.58 15.05 4.70
N LEU A 64 6.09 16.26 4.45
CA LEU A 64 6.63 17.16 3.42
C LEU A 64 7.48 18.32 3.97
N HIS A 65 7.48 18.56 5.27
CA HIS A 65 8.35 19.54 5.95
C HIS A 65 9.75 18.98 6.19
#